data_AF-A0A9J6QE15-F1
#
_entry.id   AF-A0A9J6QE15-F1
#
_cell.length_a   1.000
_cell.length_b   1.000
_cell.length_c   1.000
_cell.angle_alpha   90.00
_cell.angle_beta   90.00
_cell.angle_gamma   90.00
#
_symmetry.space_group_name_H-M   'P 1'
#
loop_
_entity.id
_entity.type
_entity.pdbx_description
1 polymer ?
#
loop_
_entity_poly.entity_id
_entity_poly.type
_entity_poly.pdbx_seq_one_letter_code
_entity_poly.pdbx_strand_id
1 'polypeptide(L)'
;MSEQLQNPAIAAQSKVTTIRIIYILFIVSYFTGGLAALVGVIMAYVNRSSATEFEKEHLNYLIKLFWISLVWVIAALLTWVFIIGMIAGIAWFIWSLIKVIKGMTRLGEGKLPKA
;
A
#
# COMPACT_ATOMS: atom_id res chain seq x y z
N MET A 1 -27.90 33.49 15.70
CA MET A 1 -26.87 32.73 14.97
C MET A 1 -25.80 32.15 15.91
N SER A 2 -25.40 32.87 16.97
CA SER A 2 -24.41 32.44 17.98
C SER A 2 -24.92 31.36 18.97
N GLU A 3 -26.21 31.34 19.31
CA GLU A 3 -26.80 30.32 20.22
C GLU A 3 -26.77 28.89 19.66
N GLN A 4 -26.85 28.74 18.33
CA GLN A 4 -26.76 27.43 17.67
C GLN A 4 -25.34 26.85 17.69
N LEU A 5 -24.31 27.72 17.82
CA LEU A 5 -22.90 27.32 17.92
C LEU A 5 -22.51 26.81 19.31
N GLN A 6 -23.31 27.10 20.33
CA GLN A 6 -23.06 26.71 21.72
C GLN A 6 -23.85 25.45 22.14
N ASN A 7 -24.64 24.87 21.23
CA ASN A 7 -25.38 23.65 21.51
C ASN A 7 -24.42 22.43 21.50
N PRO A 8 -24.24 21.73 22.65
CA PRO A 8 -23.33 20.58 22.75
C PRO A 8 -23.74 19.44 21.80
N ALA A 9 -25.02 19.33 21.42
CA ALA A 9 -25.48 18.35 20.44
C ALA A 9 -24.98 18.64 19.01
N ILE A 10 -24.89 19.92 18.62
CA ILE A 10 -24.36 20.33 17.30
C ILE A 10 -22.85 20.09 17.25
N ALA A 11 -22.13 20.42 18.33
CA ALA A 11 -20.70 20.17 18.45
C ALA A 11 -20.38 18.66 18.37
N ALA A 12 -21.15 17.82 19.06
CA ALA A 12 -21.00 16.36 18.98
C ALA A 12 -21.28 15.81 17.57
N GLN A 13 -22.34 16.29 16.89
CA GLN A 13 -22.63 15.92 15.49
C GLN A 13 -21.51 16.33 14.51
N SER A 14 -20.88 17.48 14.73
CA SER A 14 -19.76 17.94 13.89
C SER A 14 -18.56 16.98 13.97
N LYS A 15 -18.22 16.53 15.19
CA LYS A 15 -17.15 15.55 15.45
C LYS A 15 -17.43 14.20 14.79
N VAL A 16 -18.66 13.70 14.91
CA VAL A 16 -19.10 12.46 14.24
C VAL A 16 -18.96 12.57 12.72
N THR A 17 -19.31 13.73 12.15
CA THR A 17 -19.14 14.00 10.72
C THR A 17 -17.65 13.99 10.32
N THR A 18 -16.77 14.61 11.11
CA THR A 18 -15.31 14.57 10.88
C THR A 18 -14.78 13.14 10.90
N ILE A 19 -15.19 12.32 11.87
CA ILE A 19 -14.76 10.91 11.96
C ILE A 19 -15.23 10.11 10.74
N ARG A 20 -16.47 10.33 10.27
CA ARG A 20 -16.98 9.71 9.03
C ARG A 20 -16.16 10.11 7.80
N ILE A 21 -15.76 11.37 7.68
CA ILE A 21 -14.91 11.82 6.58
C ILE A 21 -13.55 11.11 6.62
N ILE A 22 -12.95 10.94 7.79
CA ILE A 22 -11.69 10.19 7.95
C ILE A 22 -11.87 8.74 7.50
N TYR A 23 -13.00 8.09 7.81
CA TYR A 23 -13.32 6.76 7.31
C TYR A 23 -13.42 6.69 5.78
N ILE A 24 -14.13 7.65 5.16
CA ILE A 24 -14.25 7.70 3.70
C ILE A 24 -12.87 7.91 3.06
N LEU A 25 -12.03 8.77 3.64
CA LEU A 25 -10.66 8.97 3.18
C LEU A 25 -9.84 7.68 3.23
N PHE A 26 -9.99 6.90 4.30
CA PHE A 26 -9.36 5.58 4.41
C PHE A 26 -9.87 4.60 3.34
N ILE A 27 -11.17 4.60 3.03
CA ILE A 27 -11.70 3.74 1.95
C ILE A 27 -11.14 4.17 0.59
N VAL A 28 -11.14 5.46 0.29
CA VAL A 28 -10.56 6.02 -0.94
C VAL A 28 -9.05 5.77 -1.03
N SER A 29 -8.37 5.66 0.11
CA SER A 29 -6.94 5.36 0.15
C SER A 29 -6.56 4.01 -0.45
N TYR A 30 -7.43 3.01 -0.33
CA TYR A 30 -7.20 1.71 -0.95
C TYR A 30 -7.18 1.80 -2.48
N PHE A 31 -7.97 2.71 -3.06
CA PHE A 31 -8.00 2.93 -4.51
C PHE A 31 -6.87 3.83 -5.02
N THR A 32 -6.30 4.68 -4.16
CA THR A 32 -5.20 5.60 -4.51
C THR A 32 -3.81 5.06 -4.18
N GLY A 33 -3.69 3.77 -3.84
CA GLY A 33 -2.41 3.14 -3.50
C GLY A 33 -1.82 3.60 -2.16
N GLY A 34 -2.66 4.03 -1.21
CA GLY A 34 -2.24 4.42 0.14
C GLY A 34 -1.94 5.91 0.34
N LEU A 35 -1.94 6.73 -0.72
CA LEU A 35 -1.70 8.17 -0.61
C LEU A 35 -2.75 8.89 0.25
N ALA A 36 -4.04 8.57 0.09
CA ALA A 36 -5.07 9.16 0.96
C ALA A 36 -5.05 8.59 2.40
N ALA A 37 -4.35 7.47 2.65
CA ALA A 37 -4.24 6.86 3.98
C ALA A 37 -3.33 7.70 4.87
N LEU A 38 -2.29 8.31 4.29
CA LEU A 38 -1.43 9.27 4.97
C LEU A 38 -2.23 10.47 5.47
N VAL A 39 -3.08 11.06 4.62
CA VAL A 39 -3.95 12.18 5.02
C VAL A 39 -4.92 11.75 6.13
N GLY A 40 -5.52 10.56 6.00
CA GLY A 40 -6.39 9.98 7.01
C GLY A 40 -5.71 9.78 8.36
N VAL A 41 -4.48 9.26 8.38
CA VAL A 41 -3.73 9.04 9.63
C VAL A 41 -3.30 10.36 10.27
N ILE A 42 -2.89 11.34 9.48
CA ILE A 42 -2.54 12.68 9.97
C ILE A 42 -3.76 13.33 10.63
N MET A 43 -4.93 13.30 9.97
CA MET A 43 -6.16 13.81 10.57
C MET A 43 -6.57 13.06 11.84
N ALA A 44 -6.31 11.75 11.91
CA ALA A 44 -6.57 10.97 13.10
C ALA A 44 -5.67 11.38 14.28
N TYR A 45 -4.37 11.58 14.05
CA TYR A 45 -3.45 12.06 15.09
C TYR A 45 -3.77 13.47 15.57
N VAL A 46 -4.12 14.38 14.65
CA VAL A 46 -4.48 15.77 15.00
C VAL A 46 -5.74 15.80 15.86
N ASN A 47 -6.81 15.10 15.45
CA ASN A 47 -8.09 15.08 16.17
C ASN A 47 -8.06 14.26 17.47
N ARG A 48 -7.05 13.40 17.68
CA ARG A 48 -6.91 12.58 18.89
C ARG A 48 -6.75 13.43 20.16
N SER A 49 -6.09 14.58 20.06
CA SER A 49 -5.81 15.45 21.20
C SER A 49 -7.06 16.10 21.80
N SER A 50 -8.05 16.41 20.96
CA SER A 50 -9.32 17.05 21.34
C SER A 50 -10.49 16.06 21.44
N ALA A 51 -10.23 14.76 21.36
CA ALA A 51 -11.23 13.70 21.30
C ALA A 51 -11.69 13.18 22.68
N THR A 52 -12.96 12.79 22.78
CA THR A 52 -13.51 12.06 23.94
C THR A 52 -12.98 10.63 23.99
N GLU A 53 -13.20 9.91 25.09
CA GLU A 53 -12.64 8.55 25.29
C GLU A 53 -13.08 7.57 24.20
N PHE A 54 -14.37 7.59 23.84
CA PHE A 54 -14.93 6.79 22.75
C PHE A 54 -14.33 7.12 21.38
N GLU A 55 -14.13 8.40 21.09
CA GLU A 55 -13.53 8.86 19.82
C GLU A 55 -12.05 8.46 19.73
N LYS A 56 -11.31 8.58 20.85
CA LYS A 56 -9.91 8.18 20.93
C LYS A 56 -9.72 6.70 20.63
N GLU A 57 -10.60 5.84 21.12
CA GLU A 57 -10.52 4.40 20.87
C GLU A 57 -10.66 4.08 19.38
N HIS A 58 -11.61 4.72 18.70
CA HIS A 58 -11.79 4.57 17.26
C HIS A 58 -10.60 5.14 16.47
N LEU A 59 -10.13 6.34 16.81
CA LEU A 59 -8.97 6.93 16.14
C LEU A 59 -7.70 6.08 16.32
N ASN A 60 -7.48 5.51 17.50
CA ASN A 60 -6.37 4.60 17.76
C ASN A 60 -6.47 3.32 16.91
N TYR A 61 -7.68 2.79 16.72
CA TYR A 61 -7.91 1.62 15.85
C TYR A 61 -7.55 1.94 14.40
N LEU A 62 -7.99 3.07 13.86
CA LEU A 62 -7.63 3.50 12.49
C LEU A 62 -6.10 3.66 12.33
N ILE A 63 -5.45 4.28 13.31
CA ILE A 63 -3.99 4.45 13.31
C ILE A 63 -3.29 3.07 13.32
N LYS A 64 -3.74 2.12 14.14
CA LYS A 64 -3.17 0.77 14.19
C LYS A 64 -3.35 0.05 12.86
N LEU A 65 -4.52 0.17 12.24
CA LEU A 65 -4.83 -0.46 10.95
C LEU A 65 -3.90 0.07 9.85
N PHE A 66 -3.59 1.37 9.86
CA PHE A 66 -2.64 1.99 8.94
C PHE A 66 -1.24 1.39 9.06
N TRP A 67 -0.72 1.24 10.27
CA TRP A 67 0.61 0.66 10.46
C TRP A 67 0.66 -0.82 10.06
N ILE A 68 -0.39 -1.58 10.36
CA ILE A 68 -0.51 -2.98 9.92
C ILE A 68 -0.54 -3.05 8.39
N SER A 69 -1.38 -2.24 7.74
CA SER A 69 -1.50 -2.26 6.27
C SER A 69 -0.21 -1.82 5.59
N LEU A 70 0.51 -0.85 6.14
CA LEU A 70 1.81 -0.41 5.62
C LEU A 70 2.84 -1.55 5.60
N VAL A 71 2.92 -2.34 6.66
CA VAL A 71 3.81 -3.52 6.73
C VAL A 71 3.42 -4.55 5.66
N TRP A 72 2.12 -4.83 5.51
CA TRP A 72 1.64 -5.76 4.48
C TRP A 72 1.93 -5.28 3.05
N VAL A 73 1.81 -3.99 2.77
CA VAL A 73 2.14 -3.41 1.45
C VAL A 73 3.63 -3.57 1.15
N ILE A 74 4.51 -3.26 2.11
CA ILE A 74 5.96 -3.42 1.94
C ILE A 74 6.31 -4.90 1.71
N ALA A 75 5.73 -5.81 2.51
CA ALA A 75 5.94 -7.25 2.35
C ALA A 75 5.45 -7.75 0.97
N ALA A 76 4.30 -7.28 0.51
CA ALA A 76 3.75 -7.61 -0.81
C ALA A 76 4.68 -7.13 -1.93
N LEU A 77 5.18 -5.90 -1.88
CA LEU A 77 6.12 -5.37 -2.86
C LEU A 77 7.41 -6.19 -2.93
N LEU A 78 7.97 -6.55 -1.77
CA LEU A 78 9.20 -7.34 -1.70
C LEU A 78 8.99 -8.75 -2.30
N THR A 79 7.86 -9.37 -1.97
CA THR A 79 7.48 -10.69 -2.50
C THR A 79 7.23 -10.63 -4.01
N TRP A 80 6.61 -9.55 -4.50
CA TRP A 80 6.33 -9.35 -5.92
C TRP A 80 7.61 -9.27 -6.76
N VAL A 81 8.62 -8.53 -6.27
CA VAL A 81 9.95 -8.45 -6.90
C VAL A 81 10.60 -9.84 -6.96
N PHE A 82 10.49 -10.63 -5.90
CA PHE A 82 11.05 -11.99 -5.87
C PHE A 82 10.38 -12.93 -6.89
N ILE A 83 9.05 -12.91 -6.97
CA ILE A 83 8.29 -13.73 -7.91
C ILE A 83 8.65 -13.38 -9.36
N ILE A 84 8.67 -12.09 -9.69
CA ILE A 84 9.04 -11.63 -11.05
C ILE A 84 10.49 -11.99 -11.35
N GLY A 85 11.40 -11.76 -10.41
CA GLY A 85 12.81 -12.10 -10.56
C GLY A 85 13.03 -13.59 -10.81
N MET A 86 12.26 -14.46 -10.14
CA MET A 86 12.33 -15.90 -10.32
C MET A 86 11.84 -16.33 -11.72
N ILE A 87 10.71 -15.79 -12.19
CA ILE A 87 10.18 -16.08 -13.53
C ILE A 87 11.18 -15.60 -14.60
N ALA A 88 11.68 -14.37 -14.48
CA ALA A 88 12.68 -13.81 -15.39
C ALA A 88 13.98 -14.62 -15.39
N GLY A 89 14.43 -15.07 -14.21
CA GLY A 89 15.62 -15.91 -14.06
C GLY A 89 15.47 -17.27 -14.76
N ILE A 90 14.31 -17.92 -14.63
CA ILE A 90 14.02 -19.18 -15.33
C ILE A 90 14.01 -18.97 -16.85
N ALA A 91 13.34 -17.91 -17.32
CA ALA A 91 13.29 -17.60 -18.75
C ALA A 91 14.70 -17.33 -19.32
N TRP A 92 15.53 -16.57 -18.59
CA TRP A 92 16.92 -16.33 -18.94
C TRP A 92 17.73 -17.64 -18.97
N PHE A 93 17.56 -18.49 -17.97
CA PHE A 93 18.24 -19.77 -17.88
C PHE A 93 17.92 -20.67 -19.08
N ILE A 94 16.63 -20.83 -19.42
CA ILE A 94 16.20 -21.61 -20.60
C ILE A 94 16.78 -21.03 -21.89
N TRP A 95 16.72 -19.71 -22.08
CA TRP A 95 17.30 -19.05 -23.25
C TRP A 95 18.81 -19.29 -23.36
N SER A 96 19.52 -19.21 -22.23
CA SER A 96 20.96 -19.46 -22.17
C SER A 96 21.30 -20.91 -22.54
N LEU A 97 20.53 -21.90 -22.08
CA LEU A 97 20.72 -23.30 -22.43
C LEU A 97 20.55 -23.53 -23.93
N ILE A 98 19.51 -22.96 -24.54
CA ILE A 98 19.30 -23.05 -26.00
C ILE A 98 20.49 -22.47 -26.76
N LYS A 99 21.04 -21.33 -26.32
CA LYS A 99 22.23 -20.70 -26.91
C LYS A 99 23.46 -21.58 -26.77
N VAL A 100 23.70 -22.15 -25.60
CA VAL A 100 24.83 -23.06 -25.33
C VAL A 100 24.73 -24.32 -26.20
N ILE A 101 23.56 -24.96 -26.24
CA ILE A 101 23.33 -26.17 -27.06
C ILE A 101 23.56 -25.85 -28.55
N LYS A 102 22.95 -24.78 -29.07
CA LYS A 102 23.18 -24.35 -30.47
C LYS A 102 24.64 -24.01 -30.75
N GLY A 103 25.36 -23.46 -29.77
CA GLY A 103 26.80 -23.22 -29.87
C GLY A 103 27.59 -24.53 -29.99
N MET A 104 27.28 -25.50 -29.13
CA MET A 104 27.92 -26.82 -29.13
C MET A 104 27.68 -27.59 -30.44
N THR A 105 26.46 -27.58 -30.97
CA THR A 105 26.16 -28.21 -32.27
C THR A 105 26.98 -27.59 -33.41
N ARG A 106 27.17 -26.27 -33.41
CA ARG A 106 27.98 -25.58 -34.43
C ARG A 106 29.47 -25.93 -34.36
N LEU A 107 30.00 -26.14 -33.15
CA LEU A 107 31.38 -26.61 -32.95
C LEU A 107 31.59 -28.01 -33.54
N GLY A 108 30.63 -28.93 -33.33
CA GLY A 108 30.68 -30.28 -33.90
C GLY A 108 30.59 -30.32 -35.43
N GLU A 109 29.95 -29.33 -36.05
CA GLU A 109 29.81 -29.21 -37.51
C GLU A 109 30.99 -28.49 -38.19
N GLY A 110 31.99 -27.99 -37.45
CA GLY A 110 33.12 -27.23 -38.00
C GLY A 110 32.75 -25.86 -38.61
N LYS A 111 31.57 -25.33 -38.25
CA LYS A 111 31.07 -24.03 -38.78
C LYS A 111 31.36 -22.90 -37.79
N LEU A 112 31.94 -21.80 -38.29
CA LEU A 112 32.24 -20.62 -37.48
C LEU A 112 30.96 -19.99 -36.87
N PRO A 113 31.04 -19.44 -35.65
CA PRO A 113 29.91 -18.77 -35.02
C PRO A 113 29.55 -17.51 -35.84
N LYS A 114 28.41 -17.53 -36.54
CA LYS A 114 27.83 -16.31 -37.10
C LYS A 114 27.35 -15.44 -35.93
N ALA A 115 27.95 -14.26 -35.83
CA ALA A 115 27.59 -13.16 -34.94
C ALA A 115 26.12 -12.75 -35.12
#